data_AF-A0A8J5SLQ0-F1
#
_entry.id   AF-A0A8J5SLQ0-F1
#
_cell.length_a   1.000
_cell.length_b   1.000
_cell.length_c   1.000
_cell.angle_alpha   90.00
_cell.angle_beta   90.00
_cell.angle_gamma   90.00
#
_symmetry.space_group_name_H-M   'P 1'
#
loop_
_entity.id
_entity.type
_entity.pdbx_description
1 polymer ?
#
loop_
_entity_poly.entity_id
_entity_poly.type
_entity_poly.pdbx_seq_one_letter_code
_entity_poly.pdbx_strand_id
1 'polypeptide(L)'
;MEMRWFKMGFKEVSYYVDNNDRLHKLNGSDKLELDDSDSDDMFPPSPSTLESSSSVVHTLRGTGELNAFDIIMSSPSFNLFDLFKERDEKMRFVSDASVSVIISKLEEIAGMVSFMTRTKDCQVSIEATKNRQMGVLAISTKVFELTQRSS
;
A
#
# COMPACT_ATOMS: atom_id res chain seq x y z
N MET A 1 3.90 -28.47 -19.89
CA MET A 1 3.56 -27.26 -20.66
C MET A 1 4.49 -26.15 -20.18
N GLU A 2 5.40 -25.69 -21.02
CA GLU A 2 6.38 -24.67 -20.65
C GLU A 2 5.96 -23.32 -21.25
N MET A 3 5.72 -22.32 -20.40
CA MET A 3 5.14 -21.03 -20.78
C MET A 3 6.24 -20.11 -21.34
N ARG A 4 6.38 -20.11 -22.67
CA ARG A 4 7.43 -19.36 -23.39
C ARG A 4 7.46 -17.84 -23.12
N TRP A 5 6.36 -17.25 -22.66
CA TRP A 5 6.30 -15.82 -22.34
C TRP A 5 6.88 -15.47 -20.95
N PHE A 6 6.91 -16.41 -20.01
CA PHE A 6 7.45 -16.20 -18.66
C PHE A 6 8.99 -16.15 -18.62
N LYS A 7 9.67 -16.81 -19.57
CA LYS A 7 11.14 -16.84 -19.65
C LYS A 7 11.76 -15.69 -20.46
N MET A 8 10.95 -14.82 -21.07
CA MET A 8 11.45 -13.71 -21.87
C MET A 8 12.11 -12.67 -20.94
N GLY A 9 13.44 -12.63 -20.91
CA GLY A 9 14.23 -11.73 -20.06
C GLY A 9 14.55 -12.26 -18.66
N PHE A 10 14.14 -13.50 -18.32
CA PHE A 10 14.49 -14.11 -17.04
C PHE A 10 15.96 -14.58 -17.06
N LYS A 11 16.79 -13.98 -16.18
CA LYS A 11 18.13 -14.49 -15.88
C LYS A 11 18.04 -15.35 -14.63
N GLU A 12 18.46 -16.62 -14.76
CA GLU A 12 18.52 -17.55 -13.64
C GLU A 12 19.50 -17.04 -12.57
N VAL A 13 19.02 -16.96 -11.33
CA VAL A 13 19.83 -16.52 -10.19
C VAL A 13 20.82 -17.64 -9.85
N SER A 14 22.09 -17.38 -10.11
CA SER A 14 23.18 -18.34 -9.88
C SER A 14 23.98 -18.06 -8.61
N TYR A 15 23.62 -17.00 -7.87
CA TYR A 15 24.36 -16.51 -6.71
C TYR A 15 23.43 -16.08 -5.58
N TYR A 16 23.91 -16.17 -4.34
CA TYR A 16 23.27 -15.55 -3.18
C TYR A 16 24.31 -14.92 -2.26
N VAL A 17 23.89 -13.91 -1.49
CA VAL A 17 24.70 -13.27 -0.44
C VAL A 17 24.20 -13.80 0.90
N ASP A 18 25.10 -14.28 1.75
CA ASP A 18 24.76 -14.72 3.10
C ASP A 18 24.69 -13.53 4.09
N ASN A 19 24.27 -13.81 5.32
CA ASN A 19 24.17 -12.79 6.38
C ASN A 19 25.53 -12.17 6.79
N ASN A 20 26.64 -12.70 6.26
CA ASN A 20 28.00 -12.23 6.51
C ASN A 20 28.60 -11.54 5.26
N ASP A 21 27.75 -11.07 4.33
CA ASP A 21 28.11 -10.41 3.07
C ASP A 21 28.99 -11.26 2.13
N ARG A 22 28.92 -12.60 2.23
CA ARG A 22 29.68 -13.48 1.31
C ARG A 22 28.84 -13.93 0.13
N LEU A 23 29.39 -13.78 -1.07
CA LEU A 23 28.77 -14.22 -2.32
C LEU A 23 29.06 -15.70 -2.59
N HIS A 24 28.01 -16.51 -2.71
CA HIS A 24 28.08 -17.94 -2.98
C HIS A 24 27.44 -18.28 -4.33
N LYS A 25 28.03 -19.22 -5.09
CA LYS A 25 27.42 -19.78 -6.32
C LYS A 25 26.58 -21.01 -5.98
N LEU A 26 25.38 -21.11 -6.56
CA LEU A 26 24.44 -22.22 -6.32
C LEU A 26 24.85 -23.57 -6.94
N ASN A 27 25.72 -23.59 -7.96
CA ASN A 27 26.19 -24.82 -8.60
C ASN A 27 27.71 -24.97 -8.39
N GLY A 28 28.08 -25.98 -7.60
CA GLY A 28 29.38 -26.12 -6.96
C GLY A 28 30.57 -26.32 -7.89
N SER A 29 31.59 -25.52 -7.63
CA SER A 29 32.93 -25.99 -7.30
C SER A 29 33.65 -24.84 -6.61
N ASP A 30 33.99 -25.01 -5.34
CA ASP A 30 34.70 -24.05 -4.52
C ASP A 30 36.11 -23.83 -5.08
N LYS A 31 36.25 -22.90 -6.03
CA LYS A 31 37.54 -22.31 -6.37
C LYS A 31 37.32 -20.92 -6.97
N LEU A 32 37.43 -19.91 -6.12
CA LEU A 32 37.68 -18.55 -6.56
C LEU A 32 39.19 -18.44 -6.80
N GLU A 33 39.62 -18.51 -8.06
CA GLU A 33 40.91 -17.91 -8.41
C GLU A 33 40.70 -16.40 -8.44
N LEU A 34 41.41 -15.73 -7.53
CA LEU A 34 41.50 -14.27 -7.47
C LEU A 34 42.35 -13.83 -8.67
N ASP A 35 41.68 -13.30 -9.70
CA ASP A 35 42.33 -12.52 -10.76
C ASP A 35 42.13 -11.05 -10.38
N ASP A 36 43.21 -10.42 -9.89
CA ASP A 36 43.27 -8.98 -9.63
C ASP A 36 43.28 -8.25 -10.98
N SER A 37 42.09 -7.96 -11.51
CA SER A 37 41.93 -7.10 -12.66
C SER A 37 41.29 -5.78 -12.21
N ASP A 38 42.15 -4.80 -11.93
CA ASP A 38 41.80 -3.39 -11.78
C ASP A 38 41.01 -2.94 -13.01
N SER A 39 39.77 -2.51 -12.78
CA SER A 39 39.00 -1.75 -13.76
C SER A 39 38.11 -0.80 -12.99
N ASP A 40 38.51 0.46 -13.01
CA ASP A 40 37.71 1.62 -12.65
C ASP A 40 36.42 1.61 -13.47
N ASP A 41 35.35 1.00 -12.93
CA ASP A 41 34.02 1.18 -13.48
C ASP A 41 33.09 1.81 -12.44
N MET A 42 32.60 2.97 -12.85
CA MET A 42 31.91 3.96 -12.06
C MET A 42 30.60 3.38 -11.54
N PHE A 43 30.54 3.05 -10.25
CA PHE A 43 29.29 2.69 -9.59
C PHE A 43 28.25 3.79 -9.85
N PRO A 44 27.10 3.50 -10.47
CA PRO A 44 25.97 4.41 -10.37
C PRO A 44 25.62 4.54 -8.88
N PRO A 45 25.34 5.74 -8.35
CA PRO A 45 25.02 5.88 -6.95
C PRO A 45 23.77 5.07 -6.66
N SER A 46 23.92 4.05 -5.81
CA SER A 46 22.82 3.36 -5.17
C SER A 46 21.88 4.41 -4.58
N PRO A 47 20.57 4.39 -4.85
CA PRO A 47 19.61 5.24 -4.16
C PRO A 47 19.36 4.68 -2.76
N SER A 48 20.39 4.59 -1.94
CA SER A 48 20.26 4.39 -0.50
C SER A 48 20.33 5.76 0.15
N THR A 49 19.18 6.43 0.23
CA THR A 49 18.69 7.19 1.39
C THR A 49 17.29 7.68 1.00
N LEU A 50 16.32 6.78 0.96
CA LEU A 50 14.97 7.18 1.32
C LEU A 50 14.93 7.08 2.83
N GLU A 51 15.16 8.22 3.45
CA GLU A 51 14.74 8.56 4.80
C GLU A 51 13.48 7.76 5.15
N SER A 52 13.60 6.89 6.16
CA SER A 52 12.48 6.28 6.86
C SER A 52 11.67 7.39 7.54
N SER A 53 10.88 8.08 6.75
CA SER A 53 9.90 9.09 7.13
C SER A 53 8.87 9.22 6.02
N SER A 54 8.15 8.14 5.78
CA SER A 54 6.72 8.18 5.48
C SER A 54 6.21 6.77 5.74
N SER A 55 5.22 6.51 6.60
CA SER A 55 3.82 6.69 6.21
C SER A 55 3.61 6.76 4.69
N VAL A 56 4.16 5.81 3.92
CA VAL A 56 3.60 5.44 2.61
C VAL A 56 2.31 4.63 2.84
N VAL A 57 1.45 5.13 3.73
CA VAL A 57 0.09 5.36 3.28
C VAL A 57 0.33 6.25 2.08
N HIS A 58 0.22 5.72 0.86
CA HIS A 58 -0.02 6.60 -0.28
C HIS A 58 -1.17 7.48 0.19
N THR A 59 -0.82 8.68 0.65
CA THR A 59 -1.77 9.70 1.02
C THR A 59 -2.39 9.92 -0.32
N LEU A 60 -3.51 9.23 -0.61
CA LEU A 60 -4.22 9.28 -1.88
C LEU A 60 -4.40 10.75 -2.17
N ARG A 61 -3.51 11.25 -3.03
CA ARG A 61 -2.94 12.58 -2.93
C ARG A 61 -3.87 13.50 -3.67
N GLY A 62 -4.97 13.87 -3.02
CA GLY A 62 -5.81 15.00 -3.41
C GLY A 62 -6.46 14.96 -4.79
N THR A 63 -6.29 13.90 -5.58
CA THR A 63 -7.08 13.70 -6.79
C THR A 63 -8.37 13.03 -6.36
N GLY A 64 -9.50 13.66 -6.67
CA GLY A 64 -10.83 13.06 -6.43
C GLY A 64 -11.00 11.71 -7.14
N GLU A 65 -10.07 11.33 -8.02
CA GLU A 65 -10.06 10.12 -8.83
C GLU A 65 -9.26 8.98 -8.18
N LEU A 66 -9.74 7.74 -8.34
CA LEU A 66 -9.07 6.51 -7.90
C LEU A 66 -8.69 5.64 -9.10
N ASN A 67 -7.40 5.41 -9.30
CA ASN A 67 -6.90 4.60 -10.42
C ASN A 67 -7.02 3.09 -10.14
N ALA A 68 -7.04 2.28 -11.19
CA ALA A 68 -6.89 0.82 -11.11
C ALA A 68 -5.66 0.37 -10.29
N PHE A 69 -4.51 1.04 -10.41
CA PHE A 69 -3.33 0.72 -9.60
C PHE A 69 -3.55 1.02 -8.11
N ASP A 70 -4.26 2.10 -7.77
CA ASP A 70 -4.60 2.42 -6.38
C ASP A 70 -5.51 1.34 -5.77
N ILE A 71 -6.44 0.82 -6.57
CA ILE A 71 -7.33 -0.28 -6.16
C ILE A 71 -6.51 -1.55 -5.89
N ILE A 72 -5.63 -1.93 -6.81
CA ILE A 72 -4.79 -3.14 -6.68
C ILE A 72 -3.88 -3.02 -5.46
N MET A 73 -3.14 -1.92 -5.35
CA MET A 73 -2.17 -1.70 -4.28
C MET A 73 -2.82 -1.60 -2.90
N SER A 74 -4.07 -1.14 -2.82
CA SER A 74 -4.83 -1.11 -1.57
C SER A 74 -5.51 -2.43 -1.20
N SER A 75 -5.31 -3.51 -1.97
CA SER A 75 -5.91 -4.81 -1.65
C SER A 75 -5.22 -5.47 -0.44
N PRO A 76 -5.96 -6.23 0.38
CA PRO A 76 -5.40 -6.83 1.60
C PRO A 76 -4.18 -7.72 1.34
N SER A 77 -4.13 -8.41 0.19
CA SER A 77 -3.04 -9.32 -0.17
C SER A 77 -1.69 -8.62 -0.42
N PHE A 78 -1.69 -7.32 -0.70
CA PHE A 78 -0.45 -6.53 -0.82
C PHE A 78 -0.11 -5.78 0.48
N ASN A 79 -0.91 -5.91 1.53
CA ASN A 79 -0.67 -5.25 2.80
C ASN A 79 0.10 -6.15 3.77
N LEU A 80 1.38 -5.85 3.98
CA LEU A 80 2.23 -6.58 4.93
C LEU A 80 2.06 -6.11 6.38
N PHE A 81 1.33 -5.01 6.64
CA PHE A 81 1.12 -4.51 8.01
C PHE A 81 0.37 -5.50 8.89
N ASP A 82 -0.47 -6.35 8.29
CA ASP A 82 -1.26 -7.37 8.99
C ASP A 82 -0.37 -8.43 9.65
N LEU A 83 0.91 -8.55 9.26
CA LEU A 83 1.89 -9.41 9.93
C LEU A 83 2.27 -8.89 11.33
N PHE A 84 2.08 -7.60 11.60
CA PHE A 84 2.64 -6.91 12.76
C PHE A 84 1.60 -6.23 13.67
N LYS A 85 0.32 -6.22 13.32
CA LYS A 85 -0.72 -5.49 14.08
C LYS A 85 -2.05 -6.24 14.14
N GLU A 86 -2.84 -5.90 15.17
CA GLU A 86 -4.24 -6.30 15.31
C GLU A 86 -5.06 -5.83 14.09
N ARG A 87 -5.94 -6.70 13.59
CA ARG A 87 -6.66 -6.52 12.32
C ARG A 87 -7.47 -5.23 12.35
N ASP A 88 -7.15 -4.32 11.44
CA ASP A 88 -7.96 -3.14 11.17
C ASP A 88 -9.02 -3.53 10.12
N GLU A 89 -10.30 -3.42 10.47
CA GLU A 89 -11.38 -3.80 9.57
C GLU A 89 -11.59 -2.72 8.50
N LYS A 90 -11.08 -2.96 7.29
CA LYS A 90 -11.28 -2.08 6.15
C LYS A 90 -12.33 -2.64 5.19
N MET A 91 -13.39 -1.86 4.96
CA MET A 91 -14.41 -2.16 3.95
C MET A 91 -14.34 -1.18 2.78
N ARG A 92 -14.78 -1.65 1.60
CA ARG A 92 -14.90 -0.84 0.38
C ARG A 92 -16.29 -1.01 -0.20
N PHE A 93 -16.87 0.09 -0.64
CA PHE A 93 -18.18 0.15 -1.25
C PHE A 93 -18.09 0.97 -2.55
N VAL A 94 -19.00 0.69 -3.48
CA VAL A 94 -19.17 1.44 -4.73
C VAL A 94 -20.59 1.96 -4.76
N SER A 95 -20.76 3.23 -5.12
CA SER A 95 -22.05 3.89 -5.25
C SER A 95 -22.06 4.75 -6.50
N ASP A 96 -23.23 4.92 -7.10
CA ASP A 96 -23.51 5.81 -8.22
C ASP A 96 -23.94 7.22 -7.77
N ALA A 97 -24.10 7.44 -6.46
CA ALA A 97 -24.44 8.73 -5.88
C ALA A 97 -23.25 9.71 -5.95
N SER A 98 -23.54 11.02 -5.99
CA SER A 98 -22.48 12.03 -5.95
C SER A 98 -21.80 12.05 -4.58
N VAL A 99 -20.54 12.51 -4.55
CA VAL A 99 -19.74 12.63 -3.33
C VAL A 99 -20.48 13.41 -2.24
N SER A 100 -21.13 14.51 -2.60
CA SER A 100 -21.91 15.33 -1.67
C SER A 100 -23.07 14.56 -1.04
N VAL A 101 -23.82 13.76 -1.83
CA VAL A 101 -24.94 12.96 -1.31
C VAL A 101 -24.44 11.89 -0.35
N ILE A 102 -23.33 11.23 -0.67
CA ILE A 102 -22.73 10.21 0.20
C ILE A 102 -22.28 10.84 1.53
N ILE A 103 -21.57 11.96 1.49
CA ILE A 103 -21.10 12.66 2.70
C ILE A 103 -22.27 13.11 3.56
N SER A 104 -23.27 13.78 2.98
CA SER A 104 -24.46 14.22 3.72
C SER A 104 -25.22 13.06 4.35
N LYS A 105 -25.29 11.90 3.68
CA LYS A 105 -25.92 10.70 4.25
C LYS A 105 -25.13 10.12 5.42
N LEU A 106 -23.80 10.11 5.36
CA LEU A 106 -22.97 9.68 6.48
C LEU A 106 -23.14 10.60 7.70
N GLU A 107 -23.18 11.91 7.48
CA GLU A 107 -23.41 12.91 8.53
C GLU A 107 -24.80 12.80 9.14
N GLU A 108 -25.84 12.58 8.32
CA GLU A 108 -27.22 12.35 8.78
C GLU A 108 -27.29 11.13 9.71
N ILE A 109 -26.73 10.00 9.29
CA ILE A 109 -26.73 8.76 10.07
C ILE A 109 -25.95 8.94 11.38
N ALA A 110 -24.77 9.57 11.33
CA ALA A 110 -23.98 9.85 12.53
C ALA A 110 -24.74 10.76 13.52
N GLY A 111 -25.48 11.76 13.00
CA GLY A 111 -26.35 12.61 13.80
C GLY A 111 -27.47 11.84 14.49
N MET A 112 -28.10 10.87 13.83
CA MET A 112 -29.16 10.03 14.41
C MET A 112 -28.68 9.23 15.62
N VAL A 113 -27.40 8.81 15.63
CA VAL A 113 -26.79 8.07 16.74
C VAL A 113 -25.96 8.94 17.69
N SER A 114 -26.04 10.27 17.56
CA SER A 114 -25.29 11.25 18.37
C SER A 114 -23.77 11.05 18.36
N PHE A 115 -23.21 10.61 17.22
CA PHE A 115 -21.76 10.49 17.05
C PHE A 115 -21.15 11.82 16.60
N MET A 116 -19.90 12.06 16.99
CA MET A 116 -19.16 13.21 16.53
C MET A 116 -18.66 12.96 15.11
N THR A 117 -18.89 13.92 14.20
CA THR A 117 -18.47 13.79 12.80
C THR A 117 -17.51 14.92 12.43
N ARG A 118 -16.46 14.60 11.67
CA ARG A 118 -15.49 15.55 11.14
C ARG A 118 -15.29 15.29 9.65
N THR A 119 -15.53 16.30 8.83
CA THR A 119 -15.42 16.19 7.37
C THR A 119 -14.29 17.08 6.86
N LYS A 120 -13.39 16.51 6.05
CA LYS A 120 -12.28 17.22 5.41
C LYS A 120 -11.90 16.52 4.11
N ASP A 121 -11.74 17.26 3.01
CA ASP A 121 -11.19 16.74 1.74
C ASP A 121 -11.83 15.42 1.25
N CYS A 122 -13.17 15.33 1.25
CA CYS A 122 -13.96 14.13 0.90
C CYS A 122 -13.74 12.91 1.82
N GLN A 123 -13.18 13.15 3.01
CA GLN A 123 -13.05 12.18 4.08
C GLN A 123 -13.96 12.58 5.25
N VAL A 124 -14.68 11.60 5.79
CA VAL A 124 -15.57 11.74 6.94
C VAL A 124 -15.07 10.82 8.04
N SER A 125 -14.75 11.40 9.20
CA SER A 125 -14.40 10.67 10.42
C SER A 125 -15.58 10.72 11.38
N ILE A 126 -16.06 9.56 11.80
CA ILE A 126 -17.15 9.38 12.75
C ILE A 126 -16.57 8.75 14.02
N GLU A 127 -16.71 9.45 15.14
CA GLU A 127 -16.17 9.05 16.44
C GLU A 127 -17.30 8.95 17.46
N ALA A 128 -17.36 7.84 18.20
CA ALA A 128 -18.25 7.66 19.33
C ALA A 128 -17.42 7.54 20.61
N THR A 129 -17.71 8.42 21.57
CA THR A 129 -17.11 8.36 22.90
C THR A 129 -17.79 7.29 23.76
N LYS A 130 -17.00 6.70 24.64
CA LYS A 130 -17.40 5.57 25.51
C LYS A 130 -18.59 5.95 26.40
N ASN A 131 -19.76 5.41 26.11
CA ASN A 131 -20.89 5.37 27.04
C ASN A 131 -20.88 4.00 27.71
N ARG A 132 -20.60 3.95 29.03
CA ARG A 132 -20.53 2.85 30.03
C ARG A 132 -20.60 1.35 29.63
N GLN A 133 -21.28 0.96 28.55
CA GLN A 133 -21.35 -0.40 28.00
C GLN A 133 -20.65 -0.61 26.64
N MET A 134 -20.40 0.43 25.84
CA MET A 134 -19.82 0.30 24.49
C MET A 134 -18.44 0.96 24.42
N GLY A 135 -17.48 0.27 23.78
CA GLY A 135 -16.10 0.75 23.61
C GLY A 135 -16.02 2.03 22.77
N VAL A 136 -14.81 2.61 22.67
CA VAL A 136 -14.56 3.73 21.77
C VAL A 136 -14.65 3.21 20.33
N LEU A 137 -15.45 3.86 19.49
CA LEU A 137 -15.58 3.55 18.07
C LEU A 137 -15.04 4.73 17.25
N ALA A 138 -14.18 4.44 16.28
CA ALA A 138 -13.70 5.42 15.31
C ALA A 138 -13.77 4.80 13.91
N ILE A 139 -14.52 5.45 13.02
CA ILE A 139 -14.69 5.04 11.63
C ILE A 139 -14.21 6.19 10.76
N SER A 140 -13.32 5.91 9.81
CA SER A 140 -12.89 6.89 8.81
C SER A 140 -13.27 6.41 7.42
N THR A 141 -14.11 7.18 6.74
CA THR A 141 -14.56 6.91 5.37
C THR A 141 -13.96 7.93 4.43
N LYS A 142 -13.36 7.49 3.31
CA LYS A 142 -12.87 8.38 2.26
C LYS A 142 -13.54 8.04 0.94
N VAL A 143 -14.05 9.05 0.25
CA VAL A 143 -14.81 8.90 -1.00
C VAL A 143 -13.93 9.29 -2.18
N PHE A 144 -13.99 8.50 -3.24
CA PHE A 144 -13.27 8.74 -4.49
C PHE A 144 -14.17 8.46 -5.69
N GLU A 145 -13.92 9.17 -6.77
CA GLU A 145 -14.48 8.98 -8.10
C GLU A 145 -13.73 7.85 -8.81
N LEU A 146 -14.48 6.83 -9.24
CA LEU A 146 -13.93 5.67 -9.96
C LEU A 146 -13.99 5.84 -11.48
N THR A 147 -15.05 6.49 -11.96
CA THR A 147 -15.33 6.66 -13.38
C THR A 147 -16.04 7.99 -13.57
N GLN A 148 -15.68 8.72 -14.64
CA GLN A 148 -16.40 9.93 -15.02
C GLN A 148 -17.87 9.60 -15.28
N ARG A 149 -18.75 10.34 -14.62
CA ARG A 149 -20.19 10.23 -14.87
C ARG A 149 -20.51 10.98 -16.16
N SER A 150 -20.87 10.27 -17.23
CA SER A 150 -21.43 10.92 -18.42
C SER A 150 -22.75 11.58 -18.03
N SER A 151 -22.80 12.90 -18.18
CA SER A 151 -24.00 13.71 -17.91
C SER A 151 -25.14 13.42 -18.89
#